data_AF-A0A7J8DJ61-F1
#
_entry.id   AF-A0A7J8DJ61-F1
#
_cell.length_a   1.000
_cell.length_b   1.000
_cell.length_c   1.000
_cell.angle_alpha   90.00
_cell.angle_beta   90.00
_cell.angle_gamma   90.00
#
_symmetry.space_group_name_H-M   'P 1'
#
loop_
_entity.id
_entity.type
_entity.pdbx_description
1 polymer ?
#
loop_
_entity_poly.entity_id
_entity_poly.type
_entity_poly.pdbx_seq_one_letter_code
_entity_poly.pdbx_strand_id
1 'polypeptide(L)'
;MYNFTSFTVSLNELQTGMEKILAPTDCRLRPDIRGMEDGNMDLASQEKERLEEKQRAARRERAREGAEWQTRWFRQGKNPHTGTPDWLYAGGYFERDFSGCPDIY
;
A
#
# COMPACT_ATOMS: atom_id res chain seq x y z
N MET A 1 13.97 12.69 -14.54
CA MET A 1 14.11 11.27 -14.15
C MET A 1 15.10 11.21 -12.99
N TYR A 2 14.71 10.70 -11.82
CA TYR A 2 15.36 10.87 -10.51
C TYR A 2 16.68 10.08 -10.32
N ASN A 3 17.52 9.98 -11.35
CA ASN A 3 18.74 9.16 -11.37
C ASN A 3 18.47 7.69 -11.00
N PHE A 4 17.32 7.17 -11.47
CA PHE A 4 16.90 5.81 -11.21
C PHE A 4 17.69 4.80 -12.05
N THR A 5 17.94 3.64 -11.45
CA THR A 5 18.44 2.47 -12.19
C THR A 5 17.33 1.91 -13.07
N SER A 6 17.69 1.15 -14.12
CA SER A 6 16.69 0.47 -14.96
C SER A 6 15.77 -0.44 -14.14
N PHE A 7 16.27 -1.06 -13.07
CA PHE A 7 15.46 -1.86 -12.16
C PHE A 7 14.47 -1.00 -11.37
N THR A 8 14.87 0.18 -10.90
CA THR A 8 13.98 1.08 -10.15
C THR A 8 12.82 1.58 -11.03
N VAL A 9 13.10 1.83 -12.31
CA VAL A 9 12.06 2.24 -13.28
C VAL A 9 10.99 1.17 -13.45
N SER A 10 11.32 -0.12 -13.40
CA SER A 10 10.32 -1.19 -13.56
C SER A 10 9.44 -1.43 -12.32
N LEU A 11 9.78 -0.86 -11.16
CA LEU A 11 9.03 -1.12 -9.93
C LEU A 11 7.59 -0.58 -9.98
N ASN A 12 7.39 0.59 -10.58
CA ASN A 12 6.10 1.27 -10.64
C ASN A 12 5.34 1.10 -11.98
N GLU A 13 5.91 0.33 -12.91
CA GLU A 13 5.27 0.02 -14.17
C GLU A 13 3.96 -0.75 -13.92
N LEU A 14 2.86 -0.22 -14.45
CA LEU A 14 1.53 -0.83 -14.36
C LEU A 14 1.11 -1.29 -15.76
N GLN A 15 1.34 -2.56 -16.05
CA GLN A 15 1.01 -3.15 -17.35
C GLN A 15 -0.50 -3.43 -17.45
N THR A 16 -1.03 -3.38 -18.67
CA THR A 16 -2.45 -3.67 -18.93
C THR A 16 -2.85 -5.04 -18.39
N GLY A 17 -3.90 -5.09 -17.58
CA GLY A 17 -4.40 -6.31 -16.94
C GLY A 17 -3.81 -6.61 -15.56
N MET A 18 -2.74 -5.91 -15.13
CA MET A 18 -2.22 -6.05 -13.77
C MET A 18 -3.24 -5.62 -12.71
N GLU A 19 -4.07 -4.62 -13.00
CA GLU A 19 -5.14 -4.14 -12.11
C GLU A 19 -6.12 -5.25 -11.69
N LYS A 20 -6.28 -6.29 -12.50
CA LYS A 20 -7.17 -7.44 -12.20
C LYS A 20 -6.56 -8.44 -11.22
N ILE A 21 -5.24 -8.40 -11.04
CA ILE A 21 -4.49 -9.35 -10.21
C ILE A 21 -3.83 -8.69 -9.01
N LEU A 22 -3.66 -7.37 -9.02
CA LEU A 22 -3.09 -6.63 -7.90
C LEU A 22 -4.12 -6.47 -6.78
N ALA A 23 -3.63 -6.45 -5.54
CA ALA A 23 -4.46 -6.00 -4.44
C ALA A 23 -4.82 -4.52 -4.67
N PRO A 24 -6.01 -4.05 -4.24
CA PRO A 24 -6.38 -2.63 -4.31
C PRO A 24 -5.45 -1.73 -3.47
N THR A 25 -4.60 -2.33 -2.62
CA THR A 25 -3.58 -1.67 -1.81
C THR A 25 -2.19 -1.67 -2.44
N ASP A 26 -2.01 -2.17 -3.68
CA ASP A 26 -0.71 -2.15 -4.36
C ASP A 26 -0.34 -0.72 -4.75
N CYS A 27 0.89 -0.30 -4.44
CA CYS A 27 1.30 1.08 -4.61
C CYS A 27 1.36 1.56 -6.08
N ARG A 28 1.37 0.66 -7.07
CA ARG A 28 1.27 1.04 -8.48
C ARG A 28 -0.06 1.73 -8.82
N LEU A 29 -1.09 1.49 -8.00
CA LEU A 29 -2.43 2.07 -8.11
C LEU A 29 -2.54 3.41 -7.36
N ARG A 30 -1.49 3.86 -6.68
CA ARG A 30 -1.53 5.05 -5.84
C ARG A 30 -1.55 6.32 -6.71
N PRO A 31 -2.61 7.15 -6.66
CA PRO A 31 -2.85 8.20 -7.66
C PRO A 31 -1.88 9.38 -7.57
N ASP A 32 -1.39 9.74 -6.37
CA ASP A 32 -0.40 10.80 -6.19
C ASP A 32 0.95 10.47 -6.83
N ILE A 33 1.42 9.22 -6.67
CA ILE A 33 2.65 8.72 -7.30
C ILE A 33 2.49 8.68 -8.82
N ARG A 34 1.34 8.22 -9.32
CA ARG A 34 1.06 8.19 -10.77
C ARG A 34 1.06 9.60 -11.37
N GLY A 35 0.38 10.54 -10.73
CA GLY A 35 0.38 11.95 -11.15
C GLY A 35 1.79 12.54 -11.21
N MET A 36 2.65 12.23 -10.23
CA MET A 36 4.04 12.68 -10.22
C MET A 36 4.87 12.02 -11.33
N GLU A 37 4.68 10.73 -11.58
CA GLU A 37 5.36 9.97 -12.64
C GLU A 37 5.01 10.51 -14.04
N ASP A 38 3.74 10.87 -14.25
CA ASP A 38 3.23 11.46 -15.50
C ASP A 38 3.59 12.95 -15.65
N GLY A 39 4.26 13.54 -14.66
CA GLY A 39 4.69 14.95 -14.65
C GLY A 39 3.60 15.95 -14.25
N ASN A 40 2.42 15.47 -13.84
CA ASN A 40 1.32 16.31 -13.36
C ASN A 40 1.45 16.58 -11.85
N MET A 41 2.28 17.56 -11.50
CA MET A 41 2.58 17.92 -10.11
C MET A 41 1.38 18.49 -9.33
N ASP A 42 0.48 19.18 -10.01
CA ASP A 42 -0.73 19.75 -9.39
C ASP A 42 -1.69 18.64 -8.97
N LEU A 43 -1.92 17.66 -9.85
CA LEU A 43 -2.72 16.47 -9.54
C LEU A 43 -2.06 15.66 -8.42
N ALA A 44 -0.75 15.43 -8.50
CA ALA A 44 -0.02 14.68 -7.49
C ALA A 44 -0.16 15.30 -6.09
N SER A 45 -0.09 16.64 -6.01
CA SER A 45 -0.22 17.37 -4.74
C SER A 45 -1.64 17.26 -4.15
N GLN A 46 -2.67 17.41 -5.00
CA GLN A 46 -4.07 17.27 -4.59
C GLN A 46 -4.39 15.85 -4.11
N GLU A 47 -3.98 14.83 -4.87
CA GLU A 47 -4.19 13.43 -4.52
C GLU A 47 -3.44 13.07 -3.23
N LYS A 48 -2.22 13.58 -3.04
CA LYS A 48 -1.47 13.37 -1.80
C LYS A 48 -2.22 13.90 -0.58
N GLU A 49 -2.74 15.12 -0.66
CA GLU A 49 -3.53 15.72 0.42
C GLU A 49 -4.77 14.88 0.73
N ARG A 50 -5.53 14.50 -0.30
CA ARG A 50 -6.73 13.65 -0.17
C ARG A 50 -6.42 12.31 0.51
N LEU A 51 -5.36 11.62 0.11
CA LEU A 51 -4.96 10.33 0.66
C LEU A 51 -4.53 10.45 2.13
N GLU A 52 -3.71 11.43 2.47
CA GLU A 52 -3.27 11.64 3.84
C GLU A 52 -4.45 12.05 4.76
N GLU A 53 -5.37 12.87 4.27
CA GLU A 53 -6.60 13.21 5.00
C GLU A 53 -7.50 11.99 5.23
N LYS A 54 -7.72 11.16 4.21
CA LYS A 54 -8.45 9.89 4.33
C LYS A 54 -7.82 9.00 5.39
N GLN A 55 -6.49 8.86 5.38
CA GLN A 55 -5.76 8.05 6.36
C GLN A 55 -5.88 8.62 7.78
N ARG A 56 -5.76 9.95 7.94
CA ARG A 56 -5.93 10.64 9.23
C ARG A 56 -7.36 10.47 9.76
N ALA A 57 -8.37 10.58 8.90
CA ALA A 57 -9.77 10.36 9.27
C ALA A 57 -10.02 8.92 9.72
N ALA A 58 -9.59 7.92 8.93
CA ALA A 58 -9.72 6.51 9.27
C ALA A 58 -9.04 6.17 10.62
N ARG A 59 -7.89 6.79 10.91
CA ARG A 59 -7.22 6.63 12.22
C ARG A 59 -8.05 7.22 13.36
N ARG A 60 -8.66 8.40 13.19
CA ARG A 60 -9.51 9.03 14.21
C ARG A 60 -10.76 8.21 14.51
N GLU A 61 -11.41 7.67 13.48
CA GLU A 61 -12.60 6.82 13.66
C GLU A 61 -12.25 5.53 14.39
N ARG A 62 -11.19 4.82 13.98
CA ARG A 62 -10.71 3.62 14.72
C ARG A 62 -10.40 3.90 16.18
N ALA A 63 -9.76 5.05 16.47
CA ALA A 63 -9.46 5.44 17.84
C ALA A 63 -10.72 5.73 18.66
N ARG A 64 -11.76 6.33 18.06
CA ARG A 64 -13.06 6.56 18.68
C ARG A 64 -13.78 5.26 19.00
N GLU A 65 -13.68 4.28 18.11
CA GLU A 65 -14.29 2.95 18.25
C GLU A 65 -13.51 2.03 19.20
N GLY A 66 -12.29 2.43 19.63
CA GLY A 66 -11.40 1.57 20.39
C GLY A 66 -10.88 0.36 19.61
N ALA A 67 -10.97 0.40 18.28
CA ALA A 67 -10.57 -0.68 17.41
C ALA A 67 -9.05 -0.63 17.12
N GLU A 68 -8.35 -1.75 17.38
CA GLU A 68 -6.94 -1.88 17.01
C GLU A 68 -6.77 -2.17 15.52
N TRP A 69 -5.77 -1.55 14.90
CA TRP A 69 -5.43 -1.84 13.51
C TRP A 69 -4.71 -3.19 13.41
N GLN A 70 -5.24 -4.08 12.57
CA GLN A 70 -4.63 -5.37 12.26
C GLN A 70 -4.06 -5.38 10.85
N THR A 71 -2.80 -5.76 10.71
CA THR A 71 -2.13 -5.96 9.43
C THR A 71 -2.64 -7.24 8.76
N ARG A 72 -2.95 -7.17 7.45
CA ARG A 72 -3.59 -8.29 6.73
C ARG A 72 -2.62 -9.43 6.39
N TRP A 73 -1.46 -9.10 5.85
CA TRP A 73 -0.54 -10.11 5.26
C TRP A 73 0.60 -10.53 6.18
N PHE A 74 0.75 -9.87 7.32
CA PHE A 74 1.82 -10.12 8.28
C PHE A 74 1.27 -10.10 9.69
N ARG A 75 1.91 -10.83 10.59
CA ARG A 75 1.64 -10.84 12.02
C ARG A 75 2.94 -10.71 12.80
N GLN A 76 2.88 -10.06 13.96
CA GLN A 76 4.03 -10.04 14.87
C GLN A 76 4.25 -11.43 15.45
N GLY A 77 5.51 -11.86 15.52
CA GLY A 77 5.92 -13.12 16.12
C GLY A 77 7.41 -13.16 16.41
N LYS A 78 7.92 -14.32 16.80
CA LYS A 78 9.37 -14.52 16.98
C LYS A 78 9.97 -15.15 15.74
N ASN A 79 11.09 -14.61 15.28
CA ASN A 79 11.86 -15.21 14.20
C ASN A 79 12.35 -16.61 14.63
N PRO A 80 12.16 -17.66 13.81
CA PRO A 80 12.48 -19.04 14.20
C PRO A 80 13.99 -19.31 14.32
N HIS A 81 14.84 -18.46 13.74
CA HIS A 81 16.29 -18.64 13.73
C HIS A 81 17.00 -17.74 14.76
N THR A 82 16.52 -16.52 14.98
CA THR A 82 17.16 -15.56 15.89
C THR A 82 16.42 -15.40 17.22
N GLY A 83 15.15 -15.82 17.30
CA GLY A 83 14.31 -15.65 18.49
C GLY A 83 13.84 -14.22 18.76
N THR A 84 14.21 -13.26 17.93
CA THR A 84 13.86 -11.83 18.07
C THR A 84 12.45 -11.53 17.55
N PRO A 85 11.78 -10.46 18.04
CA PRO A 85 10.52 -9.99 17.45
C PRO A 85 10.67 -9.68 15.96
N ASP A 86 9.71 -10.13 15.16
CA ASP A 86 9.72 -10.00 13.70
C ASP A 86 8.29 -9.95 13.13
N TRP A 87 8.16 -9.54 11.87
CA TRP A 87 6.91 -9.58 11.11
C TRP A 87 6.89 -10.82 10.22
N LEU A 88 6.10 -11.82 10.61
CA LEU A 88 5.99 -13.07 9.89
C LEU A 88 4.86 -13.00 8.86
N TYR A 89 5.15 -13.44 7.63
CA TYR A 89 4.14 -13.57 6.58
C TYR A 89 3.02 -14.51 7.05
N ALA A 90 1.77 -14.04 6.96
CA ALA A 90 0.60 -14.74 7.47
C ALA A 90 -0.03 -15.72 6.47
N GLY A 91 0.40 -15.68 5.19
CA GLY A 91 -0.26 -16.43 4.11
C GLY A 91 -1.34 -15.62 3.38
N GLY A 92 -2.01 -16.25 2.42
CA GLY A 92 -3.21 -15.69 1.76
C GLY A 92 -2.98 -14.64 0.67
N TYR A 93 -1.87 -13.88 0.67
CA TYR A 93 -1.68 -12.80 -0.32
C TYR A 93 -1.68 -13.33 -1.77
N PHE A 94 -0.96 -14.42 -2.00
CA PHE A 94 -0.82 -15.00 -3.34
C PHE A 94 -2.03 -15.82 -3.79
N GLU A 95 -3.01 -16.07 -2.90
CA GLU A 95 -4.29 -16.70 -3.24
C GLU A 95 -5.26 -15.73 -3.93
N ARG A 96 -4.91 -14.44 -3.97
CA ARG A 96 -5.62 -13.36 -4.70
C ARG A 96 -7.04 -13.07 -4.20
N ASP A 97 -7.38 -13.47 -2.96
CA ASP A 97 -8.60 -12.99 -2.31
C ASP A 97 -8.35 -11.63 -1.62
N PHE A 98 -8.80 -10.58 -2.31
CA PHE A 98 -8.68 -9.19 -1.85
C PHE A 98 -10.00 -8.58 -1.36
N SER A 99 -11.04 -9.40 -1.18
CA SER A 99 -12.39 -8.93 -0.81
C SER A 99 -12.45 -8.11 0.48
N GLY A 100 -11.58 -8.40 1.45
CA GLY A 100 -11.48 -7.67 2.72
C GLY A 100 -10.32 -6.67 2.79
N CYS A 101 -9.70 -6.31 1.67
CA CYS A 101 -8.63 -5.32 1.68
C CYS A 101 -9.19 -3.93 2.05
N PRO A 102 -8.44 -3.14 2.82
CA PRO A 102 -8.86 -1.79 3.19
C PRO A 102 -8.87 -0.88 1.96
N ASP A 103 -9.85 0.02 1.90
CA ASP A 103 -9.88 1.08 0.91
C ASP A 103 -9.00 2.26 1.37
N ILE A 104 -7.82 2.38 0.76
CA ILE A 104 -6.78 3.34 1.16
C ILE A 104 -6.44 4.37 0.10
N TYR A 105 -7.02 4.26 -1.11
CA TYR A 105 -6.80 5.21 -2.20
C TYR A 105 -8.01 6.09 -2.48
#